data_AF-A0A366MDY2-F1
#
_entry.id   AF-A0A366MDY2-F1
#
_cell.length_a   1.000
_cell.length_b   1.000
_cell.length_c   1.000
_cell.angle_alpha   90.00
_cell.angle_beta   90.00
_cell.angle_gamma   90.00
#
_symmetry.space_group_name_H-M   'P 1'
#
loop_
_entity.id
_entity.type
_entity.pdbx_description
1 polymer ?
#
loop_
_entity_poly.entity_id
_entity_poly.type
_entity_poly.pdbx_seq_one_letter_code
_entity_poly.pdbx_strand_id
1 'polypeptide(L)'
;MKCLKKNYTKILFICTIVLCLSQITTVSAVEFNPNSTLEEIQGFLNDQTANDTHSFAEGDYSFLSNLNITRSIDIIANGVVNIVGDGMSNVFNINTTGIVIKRLNIEKYNIAINSTKGNLIIENNIINNTKKEY
;
A
#
# COMPACT_ATOMS: atom_id res chain seq x y z
N MET A 1 26.08 51.97 -18.35
CA MET A 1 25.86 50.62 -17.78
C MET A 1 24.45 50.44 -17.15
N LYS A 2 23.34 50.77 -17.84
CA LYS A 2 21.97 50.58 -17.29
C LYS A 2 21.07 49.61 -18.08
N CYS A 3 21.55 49.01 -19.17
CA CYS A 3 20.71 48.22 -20.07
C CYS A 3 20.73 46.69 -19.82
N LEU A 4 21.64 46.15 -19.01
CA LEU A 4 21.74 44.69 -18.82
C LEU A 4 20.91 44.13 -17.65
N LYS A 5 20.64 44.89 -16.57
CA LYS A 5 19.95 44.36 -15.38
C LYS A 5 18.51 43.91 -15.62
N LYS A 6 17.80 44.52 -16.58
CA LYS A 6 16.34 44.32 -16.77
C LYS A 6 15.99 42.96 -17.40
N ASN A 7 16.93 42.37 -18.14
CA ASN A 7 16.71 41.10 -18.84
C ASN A 7 17.02 39.87 -17.98
N TYR A 8 18.01 39.94 -17.08
CA TYR A 8 18.32 38.84 -16.17
C TYR A 8 17.21 38.56 -15.16
N THR A 9 16.51 39.60 -14.67
CA THR A 9 15.41 39.42 -13.72
C THR A 9 14.24 38.66 -14.34
N LYS A 10 13.93 38.92 -15.61
CA LYS A 10 12.85 38.20 -16.33
C LYS A 10 13.24 36.74 -16.62
N ILE A 11 14.48 36.49 -17.03
CA ILE A 11 14.99 35.15 -17.31
C ILE A 11 15.05 34.30 -16.03
N LEU A 12 15.51 34.88 -14.93
CA LEU A 12 15.56 34.20 -13.63
C LEU A 12 14.16 33.84 -13.12
N PHE A 13 13.19 34.74 -13.30
CA PHE A 13 11.79 34.49 -12.90
C PHE A 13 11.15 33.35 -13.73
N ILE A 14 11.42 33.29 -15.03
CA ILE A 14 10.93 32.22 -15.92
C ILE A 14 11.54 30.87 -15.55
N CYS A 15 12.86 30.79 -15.28
CA CYS A 15 13.50 29.55 -14.84
C CYS A 15 12.94 29.05 -13.50
N THR A 16 12.62 29.95 -12.57
CA THR A 16 12.07 29.57 -11.25
C THR A 16 10.64 29.03 -11.38
N ILE A 17 9.82 29.61 -12.26
CA ILE A 17 8.46 29.12 -12.54
C ILE A 17 8.48 27.75 -13.23
N VAL A 18 9.38 27.53 -14.18
CA VAL A 18 9.54 26.24 -14.88
C VAL A 18 10.06 25.14 -13.95
N LEU A 19 10.93 25.48 -12.98
CA LEU A 19 11.40 24.54 -11.95
C LEU A 19 10.33 24.24 -10.87
N CYS A 20 9.43 25.17 -10.57
CA CYS A 20 8.31 24.92 -9.65
C CYS A 20 7.17 24.09 -10.28
N LEU A 21 6.99 24.17 -11.61
CA LEU A 21 5.97 23.39 -12.33
C LEU A 21 6.36 21.93 -12.56
N SER A 22 7.64 21.56 -12.40
CA SER A 22 8.09 20.17 -12.56
C SER A 22 7.93 19.29 -11.33
N GLN A 23 7.33 19.79 -10.23
CA GLN A 23 7.29 19.06 -8.95
C GLN A 23 5.88 18.72 -8.43
N ILE A 24 4.84 18.79 -9.26
CA ILE A 24 3.51 18.35 -8.83
C ILE A 24 2.94 17.35 -9.82
N THR A 25 3.67 16.27 -10.06
CA THR A 25 3.01 15.00 -10.36
C THR A 25 2.74 14.33 -9.02
N THR A 26 1.60 14.64 -8.41
CA THR A 26 1.03 13.73 -7.43
C THR A 26 0.76 12.43 -8.18
N VAL A 27 1.69 11.47 -8.10
CA VAL A 27 1.35 10.08 -8.33
C VAL A 27 0.31 9.79 -7.26
N SER A 28 -0.98 9.80 -7.64
CA SER A 28 -2.00 9.25 -6.76
C SER A 28 -1.47 7.88 -6.39
N ALA A 29 -1.23 7.64 -5.10
CA ALA A 29 -0.93 6.29 -4.67
C ALA A 29 -2.04 5.41 -5.27
N VAL A 30 -1.65 4.42 -6.06
CA VAL A 30 -2.60 3.42 -6.50
C VAL A 30 -3.13 2.83 -5.20
N GLU A 31 -4.44 2.77 -5.04
CA GLU A 31 -5.10 2.28 -3.84
C GLU A 31 -5.96 1.10 -4.26
N PHE A 32 -5.86 -0.03 -3.54
CA PHE A 32 -6.80 -1.12 -3.78
C PHE A 32 -8.15 -0.69 -3.25
N ASN A 33 -9.21 -0.91 -4.01
CA ASN A 33 -10.59 -0.66 -3.59
C ASN A 33 -11.35 -1.99 -3.47
N PRO A 34 -12.55 -2.03 -2.87
CA PRO A 34 -13.31 -3.27 -2.71
C PRO A 34 -13.60 -4.06 -4.01
N ASN A 35 -13.48 -3.43 -5.19
CA ASN A 35 -13.62 -4.10 -6.48
C ASN A 35 -12.28 -4.63 -7.05
N SER A 36 -11.15 -4.35 -6.41
CA SER A 36 -9.84 -4.89 -6.80
C SER A 36 -9.85 -6.41 -6.66
N THR A 37 -9.46 -7.07 -7.73
CA THR A 37 -9.36 -8.52 -7.81
C THR A 37 -8.13 -9.04 -7.06
N LEU A 38 -8.17 -10.31 -6.68
CA LEU A 38 -7.02 -10.98 -6.08
C LEU A 38 -5.79 -10.94 -7.01
N GLU A 39 -5.99 -11.07 -8.33
CA GLU A 39 -4.92 -11.05 -9.32
C GLU A 39 -4.26 -9.67 -9.42
N GLU A 40 -5.03 -8.59 -9.42
CA GLU A 40 -4.50 -7.22 -9.41
C GLU A 40 -3.67 -6.95 -8.16
N ILE A 41 -4.18 -7.35 -6.99
CA ILE A 41 -3.47 -7.17 -5.72
C ILE A 41 -2.18 -7.99 -5.71
N GLN A 42 -2.24 -9.26 -6.10
CA GLN A 42 -1.06 -10.12 -6.15
C GLN A 42 -0.04 -9.64 -7.20
N GLY A 43 -0.51 -9.12 -8.34
CA GLY A 43 0.33 -8.54 -9.39
C GLY A 43 1.16 -7.38 -8.87
N PHE A 44 0.54 -6.47 -8.12
CA PHE A 44 1.26 -5.36 -7.48
C PHE A 44 2.23 -5.83 -6.36
N LEU A 45 1.87 -6.83 -5.57
CA LEU A 45 2.78 -7.40 -4.56
C LEU A 45 4.02 -8.05 -5.22
N ASN A 46 3.89 -8.54 -6.45
CA ASN A 46 4.99 -9.11 -7.22
C ASN A 46 5.84 -8.06 -7.93
N ASP A 47 5.29 -6.88 -8.22
CA ASP A 47 5.98 -5.79 -8.93
C ASP A 47 7.06 -5.14 -8.05
N GLN A 48 8.32 -5.39 -8.39
CA GLN A 48 9.51 -4.85 -7.70
C GLN A 48 9.78 -3.38 -8.02
N THR A 49 9.09 -2.81 -9.00
CA THR A 49 9.24 -1.41 -9.43
C THR A 49 8.19 -0.49 -8.82
N ALA A 50 7.17 -1.07 -8.20
CA ALA A 50 6.10 -0.34 -7.53
C ALA A 50 6.55 0.25 -6.20
N ASN A 51 5.81 1.25 -5.71
CA ASN A 51 6.09 1.88 -4.42
C ASN A 51 6.12 0.86 -3.26
N ASP A 52 6.95 1.15 -2.27
CA ASP A 52 7.10 0.35 -1.04
C ASP A 52 5.97 0.57 -0.04
N THR A 53 4.97 1.39 -0.37
CA THR A 53 3.79 1.61 0.45
C THR A 53 2.54 1.57 -0.42
N HIS A 54 1.53 0.85 0.06
CA HIS A 54 0.24 0.74 -0.59
C HIS A 54 -0.90 0.78 0.40
N SER A 55 -2.00 1.41 0.00
CA SER A 55 -3.21 1.49 0.82
C SER A 55 -4.37 0.64 0.29
N PHE A 56 -5.19 0.18 1.22
CA PHE A 56 -6.54 -0.29 0.96
C PHE A 56 -7.51 0.86 1.27
N ALA A 57 -8.34 1.24 0.31
CA ALA A 57 -9.43 2.18 0.50
C ALA A 57 -10.46 1.63 1.49
N GLU A 58 -11.20 2.51 2.14
CA GLU A 58 -12.34 2.15 2.98
C GLU A 58 -13.31 1.20 2.26
N GLY A 59 -13.73 0.14 2.96
CA GLY A 59 -14.73 -0.79 2.49
C GLY A 59 -14.47 -2.25 2.85
N ASP A 60 -15.31 -3.12 2.28
CA ASP A 60 -15.35 -4.56 2.58
C ASP A 60 -14.75 -5.37 1.44
N TYR A 61 -13.64 -6.05 1.73
CA TYR A 61 -12.91 -6.91 0.81
C TYR A 61 -13.21 -8.35 1.16
N SER A 62 -13.97 -9.02 0.30
CA SER A 62 -14.32 -10.42 0.49
C SER A 62 -13.40 -11.33 -0.32
N PHE A 63 -13.05 -12.48 0.25
CA PHE A 63 -12.34 -13.56 -0.43
C PHE A 63 -10.90 -13.26 -0.89
N LEU A 64 -10.25 -12.23 -0.33
CA LEU A 64 -8.80 -12.08 -0.47
C LEU A 64 -8.11 -13.26 0.20
N SER A 65 -7.40 -14.09 -0.53
CA SER A 65 -6.81 -15.29 0.04
C SER A 65 -5.43 -15.54 -0.54
N ASN A 66 -4.53 -16.05 0.30
CA ASN A 66 -3.20 -16.50 -0.07
C ASN A 66 -2.35 -15.44 -0.80
N LEU A 67 -2.45 -14.18 -0.40
CA LEU A 67 -1.60 -13.09 -0.87
C LEU A 67 -0.15 -13.33 -0.44
N ASN A 68 0.72 -13.58 -1.41
CA ASN A 68 2.14 -13.83 -1.16
C ASN A 68 2.92 -12.51 -1.21
N ILE A 69 3.56 -12.17 -0.11
CA ILE A 69 4.37 -10.95 0.02
C ILE A 69 5.85 -11.36 -0.02
N THR A 70 6.52 -11.04 -1.13
CA THR A 70 7.90 -11.45 -1.43
C THR A 70 8.90 -10.29 -1.48
N ARG A 71 8.42 -9.04 -1.38
CA ARG A 71 9.23 -7.81 -1.28
C ARG A 71 8.88 -6.99 -0.05
N SER A 72 9.82 -6.15 0.40
CA SER A 72 9.59 -5.18 1.48
C SER A 72 8.45 -4.24 1.08
N ILE A 73 7.40 -4.14 1.88
CA ILE A 73 6.25 -3.29 1.58
C ILE A 73 5.43 -2.98 2.82
N ASP A 74 4.83 -1.79 2.82
CA ASP A 74 3.86 -1.33 3.79
C ASP A 74 2.44 -1.49 3.23
N ILE A 75 1.61 -2.25 3.92
CA ILE A 75 0.20 -2.47 3.62
C ILE A 75 -0.63 -1.78 4.70
N ILE A 76 -1.36 -0.74 4.30
CA ILE A 76 -1.99 0.19 5.25
C ILE A 76 -3.46 0.39 4.91
N ALA A 77 -4.35 0.34 5.91
CA ALA A 77 -5.73 0.78 5.71
C ALA A 77 -5.84 2.31 5.61
N ASN A 78 -6.68 2.79 4.71
CA ASN A 78 -7.11 4.18 4.59
C ASN A 78 -8.60 4.28 4.93
N GLY A 79 -8.91 4.50 6.20
CA GLY A 79 -10.27 4.40 6.74
C GLY A 79 -10.56 3.04 7.34
N VAL A 80 -11.83 2.64 7.38
CA VAL A 80 -12.27 1.33 7.89
C VAL A 80 -12.19 0.30 6.77
N VAL A 81 -11.25 -0.63 6.87
CA VAL A 81 -11.03 -1.69 5.88
C VAL A 81 -11.29 -3.04 6.50
N ASN A 82 -12.34 -3.71 6.04
CA ASN A 82 -12.68 -5.05 6.50
C ASN A 82 -12.27 -6.08 5.45
N ILE A 83 -11.34 -6.97 5.78
CA ILE A 83 -10.93 -8.09 4.95
C ILE A 83 -11.56 -9.35 5.54
N VAL A 84 -12.50 -9.95 4.81
CA VAL A 84 -13.35 -11.05 5.30
C VAL A 84 -13.12 -12.32 4.48
N GLY A 85 -12.72 -13.37 5.18
CA GLY A 85 -12.39 -14.67 4.59
C GLY A 85 -13.51 -15.70 4.64
N ASP A 86 -13.13 -16.91 4.21
CA ASP A 86 -13.97 -18.12 4.14
C ASP A 86 -13.88 -19.01 5.40
N GLY A 87 -13.01 -18.67 6.35
CA GLY A 87 -12.70 -19.43 7.56
C GLY A 87 -11.68 -20.56 7.38
N MET A 88 -11.14 -20.74 6.17
CA MET A 88 -10.24 -21.86 5.81
C MET A 88 -8.90 -21.38 5.26
N SER A 89 -8.92 -20.29 4.49
CA SER A 89 -7.76 -19.73 3.83
C SER A 89 -6.91 -18.86 4.77
N ASN A 90 -5.68 -18.59 4.38
CA ASN A 90 -4.86 -17.53 4.99
C ASN A 90 -5.01 -16.23 4.19
N VAL A 91 -4.78 -15.06 4.79
CA VAL A 91 -4.72 -13.78 4.03
C VAL A 91 -3.32 -13.55 3.51
N PHE A 92 -2.41 -13.16 4.39
CA PHE A 92 -1.06 -12.73 4.05
C PHE A 92 -0.05 -13.83 4.36
N ASN A 93 0.63 -14.31 3.32
CA ASN A 93 1.78 -15.21 3.42
C ASN A 93 3.06 -14.40 3.21
N ILE A 94 3.73 -14.03 4.29
CA ILE A 94 4.92 -13.16 4.27
C ILE A 94 6.19 -14.01 4.15
N ASN A 95 6.87 -13.85 3.02
CA ASN A 95 8.08 -14.59 2.64
C ASN A 95 9.35 -13.73 2.67
N THR A 96 9.26 -12.49 3.15
CA THR A 96 10.36 -11.50 3.20
C THR A 96 10.38 -10.72 4.52
N THR A 97 11.37 -9.85 4.72
CA THR A 97 11.51 -8.98 5.90
C THR A 97 11.09 -7.53 5.57
N GLY A 98 10.98 -6.67 6.59
CA GLY A 98 10.69 -5.24 6.37
C GLY A 98 9.25 -4.98 5.94
N ILE A 99 8.31 -5.73 6.50
CA ILE A 99 6.89 -5.59 6.19
C ILE A 99 6.19 -4.81 7.28
N VAL A 100 5.33 -3.89 6.86
CA VAL A 100 4.41 -3.19 7.73
C VAL A 100 2.97 -3.56 7.37
N ILE A 101 2.16 -3.98 8.33
CA ILE A 101 0.72 -4.21 8.14
C ILE A 101 -0.03 -3.44 9.22
N LYS A 102 -0.87 -2.48 8.81
CA LYS A 102 -1.49 -1.55 9.76
C LYS A 102 -2.97 -1.27 9.50
N ARG A 103 -3.73 -1.16 10.60
CA ARG A 103 -5.10 -0.62 10.65
C ARG A 103 -6.15 -1.42 9.88
N LEU A 104 -5.90 -2.69 9.57
CA LEU A 104 -6.85 -3.58 8.92
C LEU A 104 -7.75 -4.27 9.95
N ASN A 105 -9.02 -4.47 9.60
CA ASN A 105 -9.91 -5.39 10.29
C ASN A 105 -9.92 -6.70 9.50
N ILE A 106 -9.33 -7.78 10.04
CA ILE A 106 -9.20 -9.06 9.37
C ILE A 106 -10.03 -10.09 10.12
N GLU A 107 -10.99 -10.72 9.44
CA GLU A 107 -11.92 -11.65 10.06
C GLU A 107 -12.12 -12.91 9.23
N LYS A 108 -12.48 -14.01 9.90
CA LYS A 108 -12.84 -15.28 9.26
C LYS A 108 -11.73 -15.84 8.35
N TYR A 109 -10.49 -15.82 8.80
CA TYR A 109 -9.41 -16.60 8.17
C TYR A 109 -8.89 -17.67 9.12
N ASN A 110 -8.27 -18.71 8.56
CA ASN A 110 -7.52 -19.67 9.36
C ASN A 110 -6.30 -18.98 10.00
N ILE A 111 -5.50 -18.27 9.18
CA ILE A 111 -4.40 -17.43 9.64
C ILE A 111 -4.45 -16.07 8.90
N ALA A 112 -4.56 -14.98 9.65
CA ALA A 112 -4.57 -13.63 9.07
C ALA A 112 -3.19 -13.27 8.49
N ILE A 113 -2.15 -13.47 9.30
CA ILE A 113 -0.78 -13.09 8.96
C ILE A 113 0.11 -14.30 9.26
N ASN A 114 0.60 -14.95 8.21
CA ASN A 114 1.46 -16.12 8.28
C ASN A 114 2.89 -15.73 7.90
N SER A 115 3.83 -15.83 8.84
CA SER A 115 5.24 -15.55 8.58
C SER A 115 6.18 -16.33 9.50
N THR A 116 7.36 -16.62 8.99
CA THR A 116 8.53 -17.06 9.77
C THR A 116 9.68 -16.03 9.71
N LYS A 117 9.42 -14.85 9.13
CA LYS A 117 10.42 -13.80 8.89
C LYS A 117 10.41 -12.77 10.02
N GLY A 118 11.57 -12.14 10.25
CA GLY A 118 11.73 -11.06 11.23
C GLY A 118 11.53 -9.66 10.64
N ASN A 119 11.65 -8.63 11.49
CA ASN A 119 11.47 -7.22 11.12
C ASN A 119 10.08 -6.96 10.50
N LEU A 120 9.03 -7.32 11.23
CA LEU A 120 7.63 -7.09 10.87
C LEU A 120 7.04 -6.07 11.85
N ILE A 121 6.30 -5.10 11.33
CA ILE A 121 5.54 -4.13 12.13
C ILE A 121 4.06 -4.40 11.89
N ILE A 122 3.41 -5.04 12.86
CA ILE A 122 1.98 -5.35 12.82
C ILE A 122 1.29 -4.48 13.87
N GLU A 123 0.66 -3.39 13.43
CA GLU A 123 0.20 -2.32 14.33
C GLU A 123 -1.28 -1.96 14.12
N ASN A 124 -2.03 -1.84 15.20
CA ASN A 124 -3.43 -1.35 15.20
C ASN A 124 -4.38 -2.14 14.28
N ASN A 125 -4.11 -3.44 14.04
CA ASN A 125 -5.03 -4.31 13.32
C ASN A 125 -6.03 -4.94 14.29
N ILE A 126 -7.28 -5.11 13.85
CA ILE A 126 -8.27 -5.95 14.54
C ILE A 126 -8.25 -7.31 13.85
N ILE A 127 -7.93 -8.39 14.57
CA ILE A 127 -7.86 -9.75 14.01
C ILE A 127 -8.85 -10.64 14.76
N ASN A 128 -9.98 -10.93 14.12
CA ASN A 128 -11.06 -11.77 14.64
C ASN A 128 -11.15 -13.08 13.85
N ASN A 129 -10.16 -13.95 14.04
CA ASN A 129 -10.13 -15.26 13.38
C ASN A 129 -10.73 -16.34 14.28
N THR A 130 -11.90 -16.86 13.92
CA THR A 130 -12.41 -18.11 14.47
C THR A 130 -11.77 -19.28 13.75
N LYS A 131 -10.83 -19.96 14.41
CA LYS A 131 -10.43 -21.30 14.02
C LYS A 131 -11.67 -22.20 14.15
N LYS A 132 -12.21 -22.71 13.05
CA LYS A 132 -13.17 -23.82 13.13
C LYS A 132 -12.38 -25.08 13.47
N GLU A 133 -12.49 -25.53 14.72
CA GLU A 133 -12.11 -26.89 15.07
C GLU A 133 -13.16 -27.81 14.42
N TYR A 134 -12.73 -28.63 13.46
CA TYR A 134 -13.51 -29.72 12.88
C TYR A 134 -13.10 -31.04 13.54
#